data_AF-X6LRQ5-F1
#
_entry.id   AF-X6LRQ5-F1
#
_cell.length_a   1.000
_cell.length_b   1.000
_cell.length_c   1.000
_cell.angle_alpha   90.00
_cell.angle_beta   90.00
_cell.angle_gamma   90.00
#
_symmetry.space_group_name_H-M   'P 1'
#
loop_
_entity.id
_entity.type
_entity.pdbx_description
1 polymer ?
#
loop_
_entity_poly.entity_id
_entity_poly.type
_entity_poly.pdbx_seq_one_letter_code
_entity_poly.pdbx_strand_id
1 'polypeptide(L)'
;MLQSFLLLYGFGWEKTHPYAFSGIYVRGPGPLTLYLFLELSLLRFAMIVFEMKYTMYSFQEKWKSYVSTTDPDHDITSCYIRYFPKLRSPTWMFLHVFLPTYFVINFIHIGSSFLLEGEQLNAFETLPMISHVCLGVVLACMIPKYKDYFGIREEVIAMLKFGLTGIAIYFFVFVVFGRYMSTFMQALVFTMSCFGMTFSMVMTSTWWVLRKQYSSIETYLHKANIRIMGLFIRRQIRLTLASSSSSSSAHAAHLTDASLPDLSNVLKDAKGFDLFMEHLFSGFFVLFYKYFHTYTNQYVHFVYVEFASENLLCYLELCQYRAMAKQKWKEKSDMDVVDPLGDNFLLSTKLPQSSIVNNDQLSDEQKAVALIDKYIVTGAQYEVNLPYDMRMNFMKLLHPRHPRYMPRHLHQQTNPFEQMTLSDFVFLFDPVLKELFQLMRHSYSRFTTTTAFHNFMEHIHP
;
A
#
# COMPACT_ATOMS: atom_id res chain seq x y z
N MET A 1 -20.22 -26.77 9.80
CA MET A 1 -20.88 -26.67 11.13
C MET A 1 -22.31 -27.22 11.10
N LEU A 2 -23.20 -26.81 10.19
CA LEU A 2 -24.56 -27.38 10.06
C LEU A 2 -24.56 -28.89 9.73
N GLN A 3 -23.71 -29.34 8.80
CA GLN A 3 -23.52 -30.78 8.52
C GLN A 3 -22.98 -31.53 9.74
N SER A 4 -22.02 -30.97 10.48
CA SER A 4 -21.46 -31.54 11.71
C SER A 4 -22.50 -31.59 12.84
N PHE A 5 -23.38 -30.58 12.92
CA PHE A 5 -24.48 -30.48 13.88
C PHE A 5 -25.57 -31.50 13.58
N LEU A 6 -25.94 -31.68 12.31
CA LEU A 6 -26.86 -32.73 11.86
C LEU A 6 -26.26 -34.14 12.03
N LEU A 7 -24.93 -34.28 11.92
CA LEU A 7 -24.18 -35.52 12.15
C LEU A 7 -24.05 -35.91 13.64
N LEU A 8 -23.87 -34.94 14.54
CA LEU A 8 -23.74 -35.20 15.98
C LEU A 8 -25.07 -35.53 16.66
N TYR A 9 -26.20 -35.08 16.10
CA TYR A 9 -27.51 -35.21 16.72
C TYR A 9 -28.35 -36.42 16.29
N GLY A 10 -27.75 -37.44 15.67
CA GLY A 10 -28.28 -38.82 15.67
C GLY A 10 -29.78 -39.00 15.39
N PHE A 11 -30.37 -38.21 14.50
CA PHE A 11 -31.83 -38.12 14.35
C PHE A 11 -32.49 -39.31 13.61
N GLY A 12 -31.82 -40.46 13.50
CA GLY A 12 -32.38 -41.63 12.79
C GLY A 12 -32.68 -41.36 11.31
N TRP A 13 -32.12 -40.30 10.73
CA TRP A 13 -32.34 -39.87 9.34
C TRP A 13 -31.99 -40.93 8.30
N GLU A 14 -31.04 -41.80 8.63
CA GLU A 14 -30.69 -42.98 7.83
C GLU A 14 -31.89 -43.90 7.60
N LYS A 15 -32.80 -44.01 8.59
CA LYS A 15 -34.01 -44.84 8.47
C LYS A 15 -35.12 -44.16 7.69
N THR A 16 -35.27 -42.84 7.80
CA THR A 16 -36.37 -42.12 7.14
C THR A 16 -36.05 -41.75 5.69
N HIS A 17 -34.78 -41.51 5.36
CA HIS A 17 -34.38 -41.02 4.03
C HIS A 17 -33.13 -41.75 3.49
N PRO A 18 -33.18 -43.07 3.29
CA PRO A 18 -32.04 -43.88 2.83
C PRO A 18 -31.51 -43.41 1.47
N TYR A 19 -32.37 -42.88 0.59
CA TYR A 19 -31.99 -42.37 -0.72
C TYR A 19 -31.20 -41.05 -0.65
N ALA A 20 -31.55 -40.14 0.26
CA ALA A 20 -30.82 -38.89 0.44
C ALA A 20 -29.41 -39.15 1.01
N PHE A 21 -29.28 -40.12 1.91
CA PHE A 21 -27.99 -40.52 2.47
C PHE A 21 -27.11 -41.24 1.43
N SER A 22 -27.71 -42.09 0.59
CA SER A 22 -26.99 -42.75 -0.50
C SER A 22 -26.48 -41.75 -1.56
N GLY A 23 -27.25 -40.70 -1.88
CA GLY A 23 -26.83 -39.66 -2.82
C GLY A 23 -25.66 -38.81 -2.30
N ILE A 24 -25.63 -38.52 -1.00
CA ILE A 24 -24.62 -37.66 -0.37
C ILE A 24 -23.32 -38.43 -0.06
N TYR A 25 -23.40 -39.73 0.29
CA TYR A 25 -22.23 -40.49 0.76
C TYR A 25 -21.75 -41.62 -0.18
N VAL A 26 -22.58 -42.16 -1.08
CA VAL A 26 -22.17 -43.28 -1.95
C VAL A 26 -21.44 -42.80 -3.22
N ARG A 27 -21.58 -41.53 -3.60
CA ARG A 27 -20.77 -40.89 -4.66
C ARG A 27 -19.63 -40.05 -4.07
N GLY A 28 -18.81 -40.69 -3.23
CA GLY A 28 -17.41 -40.35 -2.95
C GLY A 28 -17.05 -38.91 -2.49
N PRO A 29 -16.68 -38.68 -1.21
CA PRO A 29 -16.22 -37.38 -0.70
C PRO A 29 -14.78 -37.00 -1.13
N GLY A 30 -14.26 -37.60 -2.21
CA GLY A 30 -12.85 -37.59 -2.56
C GLY A 30 -12.29 -36.32 -3.21
N PRO A 31 -12.92 -35.79 -4.28
CA PRO A 31 -12.39 -34.60 -4.97
C PRO A 31 -12.72 -33.29 -4.23
N LEU A 32 -13.81 -33.29 -3.45
CA LEU A 32 -14.32 -32.19 -2.62
C LEU A 32 -13.27 -31.54 -1.70
N THR A 33 -12.67 -32.33 -0.82
CA THR A 33 -11.76 -31.80 0.22
C THR A 33 -10.43 -31.36 -0.37
N LEU A 34 -10.04 -31.98 -1.49
CA LEU A 34 -8.79 -31.71 -2.19
C LEU A 34 -8.90 -30.44 -3.05
N TYR A 35 -10.09 -30.15 -3.60
CA TYR A 35 -10.41 -28.86 -4.24
C TYR A 35 -10.39 -27.69 -3.25
N LEU A 36 -11.08 -27.82 -2.11
CA LEU A 36 -11.06 -26.83 -1.01
C LEU A 36 -9.63 -26.57 -0.49
N PHE A 37 -8.80 -27.61 -0.41
CA PHE A 37 -7.39 -27.49 -0.05
C PHE A 37 -6.61 -26.62 -1.05
N LEU A 38 -6.82 -26.82 -2.35
CA LEU A 38 -6.13 -26.09 -3.42
C LEU A 38 -6.60 -24.64 -3.53
N GLU A 39 -7.89 -24.38 -3.41
CA GLU A 39 -8.46 -23.02 -3.38
C GLU A 39 -7.94 -22.21 -2.19
N LEU A 40 -7.89 -22.80 -0.99
CA LEU A 40 -7.29 -22.15 0.19
C LEU A 40 -5.79 -21.91 0.01
N SER A 41 -5.09 -22.82 -0.69
CA SER A 41 -3.68 -22.67 -1.03
C SER A 41 -3.44 -21.53 -2.04
N LEU A 42 -4.32 -21.39 -3.04
CA LEU A 42 -4.27 -20.31 -4.04
C LEU A 42 -4.58 -18.95 -3.43
N LEU A 43 -5.59 -18.86 -2.57
CA LEU A 43 -5.88 -17.63 -1.86
C LEU A 43 -4.68 -17.24 -0.99
N ARG A 44 -4.04 -18.20 -0.32
CA ARG A 44 -2.84 -17.93 0.47
C ARG A 44 -1.70 -17.46 -0.42
N PHE A 45 -1.47 -18.08 -1.57
CA PHE A 45 -0.47 -17.63 -2.54
C PHE A 45 -0.75 -16.20 -3.04
N ALA A 46 -2.00 -15.89 -3.39
CA ALA A 46 -2.43 -14.57 -3.80
C ALA A 46 -2.22 -13.52 -2.68
N MET A 47 -2.55 -13.87 -1.43
CA MET A 47 -2.28 -13.01 -0.27
C MET A 47 -0.79 -12.78 -0.06
N ILE A 48 0.05 -13.80 -0.24
CA ILE A 48 1.50 -13.65 -0.05
C ILE A 48 2.10 -12.81 -1.17
N VAL A 49 1.70 -13.03 -2.42
CA VAL A 49 2.10 -12.19 -3.55
C VAL A 49 1.63 -10.74 -3.34
N PHE A 50 0.42 -10.55 -2.80
CA PHE A 50 -0.10 -9.24 -2.45
C PHE A 50 0.69 -8.60 -1.31
N GLU A 51 0.90 -9.29 -0.18
CA GLU A 51 1.69 -8.83 0.96
C GLU A 51 3.12 -8.51 0.53
N MET A 52 3.72 -9.32 -0.33
CA MET A 52 5.05 -9.07 -0.86
C MET A 52 5.09 -7.88 -1.80
N LYS A 53 4.16 -7.74 -2.75
CA LYS A 53 4.09 -6.56 -3.62
C LYS A 53 3.81 -5.30 -2.82
N TYR A 54 2.92 -5.36 -1.85
CA TYR A 54 2.59 -4.26 -0.95
C TYR A 54 3.77 -3.89 -0.06
N THR A 55 4.47 -4.88 0.51
CA THR A 55 5.66 -4.65 1.34
C THR A 55 6.81 -4.15 0.49
N MET A 56 6.99 -4.63 -0.75
CA MET A 56 8.01 -4.16 -1.67
C MET A 56 7.72 -2.75 -2.18
N TYR A 57 6.47 -2.43 -2.49
CA TYR A 57 6.03 -1.09 -2.86
C TYR A 57 6.17 -0.12 -1.68
N SER A 58 5.66 -0.49 -0.50
CA SER A 58 5.81 0.29 0.73
C SER A 58 7.27 0.43 1.13
N PHE A 59 8.08 -0.61 0.96
CA PHE A 59 9.50 -0.55 1.21
C PHE A 59 10.12 0.40 0.21
N GLN A 60 10.03 0.18 -1.11
CA GLN A 60 10.65 1.00 -2.17
C GLN A 60 10.26 2.48 -2.17
N GLU A 61 9.00 2.80 -1.86
CA GLU A 61 8.48 4.17 -1.85
C GLU A 61 8.72 4.87 -0.50
N LYS A 62 8.51 4.19 0.65
CA LYS A 62 8.61 4.84 1.97
C LYS A 62 9.95 4.67 2.69
N TRP A 63 10.78 3.68 2.36
CA TRP A 63 12.07 3.53 3.04
C TRP A 63 12.97 4.75 2.84
N LYS A 64 12.89 5.41 1.68
CA LYS A 64 13.62 6.65 1.40
C LYS A 64 13.14 7.84 2.24
N SER A 65 11.85 7.90 2.58
CA SER A 65 11.33 8.91 3.51
C SER A 65 11.62 8.59 4.99
N TYR A 66 11.94 7.34 5.32
CA TYR A 66 12.32 6.91 6.68
C TYR A 66 13.84 6.99 6.94
N VAL A 67 14.65 7.23 5.91
CA VAL A 67 16.10 7.40 5.99
C VAL A 67 16.45 8.81 5.53
N SER A 68 16.04 9.82 6.29
CA SER A 68 16.62 11.16 6.17
C SER A 68 17.86 11.23 7.05
N THR A 69 19.03 11.01 6.46
CA THR A 69 20.33 11.23 7.09
C THR A 69 20.73 12.69 6.92
N THR A 70 20.23 13.60 7.74
CA THR A 70 20.69 15.00 7.73
C THR A 70 20.64 15.67 9.09
N ASP A 71 21.01 14.98 10.17
CA ASP A 71 21.38 15.68 11.39
C ASP A 71 22.55 14.96 12.11
N PRO A 72 23.77 15.52 12.09
CA PRO A 72 24.93 14.91 12.76
C PRO A 72 24.87 15.02 14.30
N ASP A 73 23.99 15.87 14.86
CA ASP A 73 23.96 16.18 16.29
C ASP A 73 22.67 15.72 17.02
N HIS A 74 21.77 15.01 16.34
CA HIS A 74 20.58 14.42 16.97
C HIS A 74 20.60 12.89 16.94
N ASP A 75 20.63 12.33 18.14
CA ASP A 75 20.69 10.90 18.45
C ASP A 75 19.56 10.14 17.71
N ILE A 76 19.94 9.43 16.65
CA ILE A 76 19.10 8.78 15.63
C ILE A 76 18.43 7.51 16.19
N THR A 77 17.76 7.56 17.34
CA THR A 77 17.40 6.33 18.08
C THR A 77 15.93 5.97 18.14
N SER A 78 15.03 6.67 17.45
CA SER A 78 13.62 6.24 17.40
C SER A 78 12.95 6.46 16.06
N CYS A 79 13.21 5.57 15.12
CA CYS A 79 12.35 5.37 13.96
C CYS A 79 11.26 4.36 14.32
N TYR A 80 9.98 4.75 14.26
CA TYR A 80 8.85 3.83 14.35
C TYR A 80 8.40 3.47 12.95
N ILE A 81 8.58 2.22 12.54
CA ILE A 81 7.72 1.65 11.50
C ILE A 81 6.30 1.71 12.10
N ARG A 82 5.35 2.37 11.40
CA ARG A 82 3.93 2.27 11.76
C ARG A 82 3.55 0.79 11.67
N TYR A 83 3.65 0.15 12.82
CA TYR A 83 3.21 -1.19 13.09
C TYR A 83 1.75 -1.26 12.61
N PHE A 84 1.43 -2.16 11.69
CA PHE A 84 0.04 -2.46 11.33
C PHE A 84 -0.37 -3.68 12.17
N PRO A 85 -0.79 -3.50 13.45
CA PRO A 85 -1.19 -4.61 14.31
C PRO A 85 -2.39 -5.38 13.72
N LYS A 86 -3.16 -4.76 12.80
CA LYS A 86 -4.32 -5.38 12.16
C LYS A 86 -3.95 -6.54 11.23
N LEU A 87 -2.84 -6.46 10.48
CA LEU A 87 -2.38 -7.57 9.63
C LEU A 87 -1.81 -8.73 10.45
N ARG A 88 -1.32 -8.44 11.67
CA ARG A 88 -0.87 -9.47 12.61
C ARG A 88 -2.01 -10.07 13.43
N SER A 89 -3.18 -9.44 13.47
CA SER A 89 -4.34 -9.90 14.21
C SER A 89 -4.89 -11.16 13.54
N PRO A 90 -4.75 -12.35 14.16
CA PRO A 90 -5.30 -13.58 13.61
C PRO A 90 -6.81 -13.45 13.39
N THR A 91 -7.49 -12.72 14.28
CA THR A 91 -8.92 -12.42 14.21
C THR A 91 -9.28 -11.62 12.97
N TRP A 92 -8.46 -10.62 12.61
CA TRP A 92 -8.73 -9.78 11.43
C TRP A 92 -8.52 -10.56 10.13
N MET A 93 -7.39 -11.28 10.02
CA MET A 93 -7.14 -12.15 8.85
C MET A 93 -8.22 -13.24 8.73
N PHE A 94 -8.64 -13.81 9.85
CA PHE A 94 -9.70 -14.80 9.89
C PHE A 94 -11.03 -14.23 9.39
N LEU A 95 -11.48 -13.10 9.95
CA LEU A 95 -12.79 -12.52 9.63
C LEU A 95 -12.88 -11.91 8.23
N HIS A 96 -11.81 -11.29 7.75
CA HIS A 96 -11.88 -10.46 6.53
C HIS A 96 -11.27 -11.11 5.30
N VAL A 97 -10.47 -12.17 5.47
CA VAL A 97 -9.87 -12.86 4.33
C VAL A 97 -10.21 -14.34 4.32
N PHE A 98 -10.01 -15.04 5.43
CA PHE A 98 -10.31 -16.48 5.47
C PHE A 98 -11.81 -16.75 5.35
N LEU A 99 -12.64 -16.05 6.14
CA LEU A 99 -14.08 -16.29 6.21
C LEU A 99 -14.79 -15.98 4.87
N PRO A 100 -14.58 -14.82 4.20
CA PRO A 100 -15.26 -14.52 2.94
C PRO A 100 -14.84 -15.45 1.81
N THR A 101 -13.55 -15.79 1.71
CA THR A 101 -13.09 -16.75 0.71
C THR A 101 -13.67 -18.13 0.99
N TYR A 102 -13.66 -18.57 2.25
CA TYR A 102 -14.31 -19.83 2.63
C TYR A 102 -15.76 -19.85 2.15
N PHE A 103 -16.53 -18.76 2.34
CA PHE A 103 -17.90 -18.68 1.85
C PHE A 103 -18.02 -18.71 0.32
N VAL A 104 -17.16 -18.01 -0.42
CA VAL A 104 -17.17 -18.04 -1.90
C VAL A 104 -16.87 -19.43 -2.43
N ILE A 105 -15.86 -20.11 -1.88
CA ILE A 105 -15.52 -21.48 -2.29
C ILE A 105 -16.68 -22.43 -1.99
N ASN A 106 -17.27 -22.34 -0.79
CA ASN A 106 -18.43 -23.15 -0.43
C ASN A 106 -19.64 -22.83 -1.33
N PHE A 107 -19.82 -21.58 -1.78
CA PHE A 107 -20.91 -21.20 -2.68
C PHE A 107 -20.73 -21.78 -4.09
N ILE A 108 -19.53 -21.65 -4.68
CA ILE A 108 -19.20 -22.27 -5.97
C ILE A 108 -19.34 -23.78 -5.88
N HIS A 109 -18.96 -24.36 -4.75
CA HIS A 109 -19.08 -25.79 -4.52
C HIS A 109 -20.54 -26.26 -4.38
N ILE A 110 -21.36 -25.57 -3.60
CA ILE A 110 -22.80 -25.85 -3.50
C ILE A 110 -23.42 -25.72 -4.90
N GLY A 111 -23.09 -24.67 -5.66
CA GLY A 111 -23.59 -24.48 -7.03
C GLY A 111 -23.18 -25.61 -7.99
N SER A 112 -21.94 -26.08 -7.94
CA SER A 112 -21.44 -27.15 -8.82
C SER A 112 -21.99 -28.54 -8.47
N SER A 113 -22.11 -28.85 -7.18
CA SER A 113 -22.76 -30.09 -6.71
C SER A 113 -24.26 -30.16 -7.03
N PHE A 114 -24.92 -29.00 -7.19
CA PHE A 114 -26.30 -28.94 -7.69
C PHE A 114 -26.42 -29.09 -9.21
N LEU A 115 -25.38 -28.78 -9.98
CA LEU A 115 -25.44 -28.73 -11.45
C LEU A 115 -24.86 -29.96 -12.15
N LEU A 116 -23.99 -30.73 -11.48
CA LEU A 116 -23.26 -31.84 -12.09
C LEU A 116 -23.42 -33.10 -11.24
N GLU A 117 -23.88 -34.20 -11.85
CA GLU A 117 -24.02 -35.49 -11.16
C GLU A 117 -22.94 -36.49 -11.59
N GLY A 118 -22.45 -37.27 -10.62
CA GLY A 118 -21.65 -38.47 -10.86
C GLY A 118 -20.23 -38.21 -11.37
N GLU A 119 -19.79 -38.97 -12.36
CA GLU A 119 -18.40 -38.95 -12.86
C GLU A 119 -18.01 -37.61 -13.51
N GLN A 120 -18.99 -36.86 -14.02
CA GLN A 120 -18.77 -35.54 -14.62
C GLN A 120 -18.37 -34.49 -13.58
N LEU A 121 -18.93 -34.56 -12.37
CA LEU A 121 -18.52 -33.70 -11.25
C LEU A 121 -17.07 -33.98 -10.85
N ASN A 122 -16.71 -35.27 -10.73
CA ASN A 122 -15.35 -35.66 -10.38
C ASN A 122 -14.32 -35.23 -11.46
N ALA A 123 -14.65 -35.39 -12.74
CA ALA A 123 -13.79 -34.93 -13.83
C ALA A 123 -13.66 -33.39 -13.85
N PHE A 124 -14.77 -32.69 -13.64
CA PHE A 124 -14.81 -31.23 -13.57
C PHE A 124 -14.03 -30.67 -12.37
N GLU A 125 -14.02 -31.35 -11.23
CA GLU A 125 -13.24 -30.96 -10.05
C GLU A 125 -11.74 -31.32 -10.18
N THR A 126 -11.43 -32.42 -10.88
CA THR A 126 -10.05 -32.90 -11.06
C THR A 126 -9.26 -32.08 -12.09
N LEU A 127 -9.91 -31.60 -13.15
CA LEU A 127 -9.27 -30.81 -14.21
C LEU A 127 -8.62 -29.50 -13.70
N PRO A 128 -9.33 -28.65 -12.94
CA PRO A 128 -8.74 -27.48 -12.31
C PRO A 128 -7.58 -27.87 -11.40
N MET A 129 -7.75 -28.88 -10.54
CA MET A 129 -6.67 -29.35 -9.66
C MET A 129 -5.39 -29.68 -10.42
N ILE A 130 -5.49 -30.50 -11.47
CA ILE A 130 -4.33 -30.87 -12.29
C ILE A 130 -3.71 -29.62 -12.92
N SER A 131 -4.52 -28.71 -13.45
CA SER A 131 -4.02 -27.47 -14.05
C SER A 131 -3.27 -26.59 -13.04
N HIS A 132 -3.72 -26.54 -11.78
CA HIS A 132 -3.06 -25.78 -10.72
C HIS A 132 -1.73 -26.40 -10.30
N VAL A 133 -1.67 -27.73 -10.17
CA VAL A 133 -0.40 -28.43 -9.88
C VAL A 133 0.60 -28.20 -11.01
N CYS A 134 0.16 -28.33 -12.26
CA CYS A 134 0.99 -28.05 -13.43
C CYS A 134 1.49 -26.60 -13.44
N LEU A 135 0.62 -25.62 -13.16
CA LEU A 135 1.01 -24.21 -13.07
C LEU A 135 2.02 -23.97 -11.94
N GLY A 136 1.82 -24.57 -10.76
CA GLY A 136 2.76 -24.49 -9.64
C GLY A 136 4.13 -25.06 -10.00
N VAL A 137 4.17 -26.20 -10.69
CA VAL A 137 5.42 -26.81 -11.18
C VAL A 137 6.09 -25.91 -12.21
N VAL A 138 5.35 -25.38 -13.18
CA VAL A 138 5.88 -24.44 -14.20
C VAL A 138 6.47 -23.21 -13.51
N LEU A 139 5.76 -22.60 -12.56
CA LEU A 139 6.26 -21.46 -11.79
C LEU A 139 7.55 -21.81 -11.02
N ALA A 140 7.59 -22.97 -10.34
CA ALA A 140 8.77 -23.42 -9.61
C ALA A 140 9.99 -23.67 -10.52
N CYS A 141 9.74 -24.08 -11.77
CA CYS A 141 10.76 -24.30 -12.79
C CYS A 141 11.21 -22.99 -13.46
N MET A 142 10.28 -22.06 -13.72
CA MET A 142 10.56 -20.79 -14.39
C MET A 142 11.28 -19.78 -13.51
N ILE A 143 11.10 -19.83 -12.18
CA ILE A 143 11.81 -18.94 -11.25
C ILE A 143 13.24 -19.45 -11.04
N PRO A 144 14.28 -18.75 -11.54
CA PRO A 144 15.66 -19.17 -11.34
C PRO A 144 16.04 -19.03 -9.86
N LYS A 145 16.77 -20.01 -9.31
CA LYS A 145 17.12 -20.06 -7.87
C LYS A 145 17.80 -18.77 -7.36
N TYR A 146 18.59 -18.10 -8.20
CA TYR A 146 19.31 -16.87 -7.84
C TYR A 146 18.45 -15.60 -7.91
N LYS A 147 17.27 -15.65 -8.53
CA LYS A 147 16.31 -14.52 -8.59
C LYS A 147 15.20 -14.64 -7.55
N ASP A 148 15.22 -15.69 -6.73
CA ASP A 148 14.18 -15.94 -5.74
C ASP A 148 14.45 -15.21 -4.41
N TYR A 149 14.60 -13.89 -4.50
CA TYR A 149 14.97 -13.03 -3.37
C TYR A 149 14.02 -13.15 -2.17
N PHE A 150 12.78 -13.53 -2.44
CA PHE A 150 11.73 -13.65 -1.44
C PHE A 150 11.39 -15.10 -1.10
N GLY A 151 12.04 -16.08 -1.73
CA GLY A 151 11.79 -17.51 -1.56
C GLY A 151 10.40 -17.98 -2.04
N ILE A 152 9.79 -17.29 -3.02
CA ILE A 152 8.54 -17.71 -3.67
C ILE A 152 8.69 -19.13 -4.22
N ARG A 153 9.85 -19.47 -4.80
CA ARG A 153 10.10 -20.81 -5.33
C ARG A 153 10.12 -21.85 -4.22
N GLU A 154 10.76 -21.55 -3.10
CA GLU A 154 10.82 -22.44 -1.93
C GLU A 154 9.42 -22.69 -1.36
N GLU A 155 8.59 -21.65 -1.32
CA GLU A 155 7.19 -21.73 -0.90
C GLU A 155 6.34 -22.54 -1.87
N VAL A 156 6.43 -22.27 -3.19
CA VAL A 156 5.71 -23.06 -4.21
C VAL A 156 6.12 -24.53 -4.14
N ILE A 157 7.41 -24.84 -3.96
CA ILE A 157 7.89 -26.22 -3.77
C ILE A 157 7.30 -26.84 -2.49
N ALA A 158 7.22 -26.09 -1.39
CA ALA A 158 6.59 -26.57 -0.16
C ALA A 158 5.10 -26.87 -0.37
N MET A 159 4.37 -25.98 -1.06
CA MET A 159 2.95 -26.19 -1.40
C MET A 159 2.77 -27.44 -2.27
N LEU A 160 3.63 -27.66 -3.26
CA LEU A 160 3.59 -28.87 -4.11
C LEU A 160 3.83 -30.14 -3.28
N LYS A 161 4.76 -30.13 -2.32
CA LYS A 161 4.99 -31.26 -1.42
C LYS A 161 3.78 -31.56 -0.52
N PHE A 162 3.13 -30.53 0.01
CA PHE A 162 1.89 -30.70 0.76
C PHE A 162 0.78 -31.27 -0.14
N GLY A 163 0.62 -30.76 -1.36
CA GLY A 163 -0.32 -31.32 -2.34
C GLY A 163 -0.08 -32.82 -2.61
N LEU A 164 1.17 -33.22 -2.85
CA LEU A 164 1.56 -34.63 -3.03
C LEU A 164 1.25 -35.48 -1.79
N THR A 165 1.48 -34.93 -0.59
CA THR A 165 1.13 -35.61 0.67
C THR A 165 -0.39 -35.80 0.77
N GLY A 166 -1.19 -34.80 0.36
CA GLY A 166 -2.65 -34.90 0.30
C GLY A 166 -3.13 -36.02 -0.61
N ILE A 167 -2.52 -36.16 -1.79
CA ILE A 167 -2.79 -37.26 -2.73
C ILE A 167 -2.45 -38.62 -2.10
N ALA A 168 -1.31 -38.72 -1.42
CA ALA A 168 -0.92 -39.96 -0.74
C ALA A 168 -1.92 -40.34 0.36
N ILE A 169 -2.34 -39.37 1.20
CA ILE A 169 -3.36 -39.61 2.24
C ILE A 169 -4.67 -40.07 1.61
N TYR A 170 -5.13 -39.41 0.53
CA TYR A 170 -6.32 -39.83 -0.20
C TYR A 170 -6.22 -41.31 -0.63
N PHE A 171 -5.11 -41.68 -1.26
CA PHE A 171 -4.86 -43.06 -1.68
C PHE A 171 -4.93 -44.04 -0.50
N PHE A 172 -4.26 -43.75 0.61
CA PHE A 172 -4.28 -44.63 1.78
C PHE A 172 -5.69 -44.76 2.37
N VAL A 173 -6.41 -43.66 2.56
CA VAL A 173 -7.74 -43.67 3.19
C VAL A 173 -8.76 -44.41 2.32
N PHE A 174 -8.83 -44.12 1.02
CA PHE A 174 -9.89 -44.63 0.16
C PHE A 174 -9.53 -45.93 -0.56
N VAL A 175 -8.26 -46.12 -0.95
CA VAL A 175 -7.86 -47.32 -1.71
C VAL A 175 -7.42 -48.43 -0.76
N VAL A 176 -6.58 -48.12 0.23
CA VAL A 176 -6.00 -49.13 1.13
C VAL A 176 -6.95 -49.46 2.28
N PHE A 177 -7.41 -48.44 3.00
CA PHE A 177 -8.30 -48.62 4.15
C PHE A 177 -9.78 -48.65 3.79
N GLY A 178 -10.12 -48.34 2.54
CA GLY A 178 -11.51 -48.28 2.08
C GLY A 178 -12.28 -49.60 2.24
N ARG A 179 -11.57 -50.74 2.26
CA ARG A 179 -12.18 -52.07 2.50
C ARG A 179 -12.48 -52.36 3.98
N TYR A 180 -11.82 -51.65 4.90
CA TYR A 180 -11.87 -51.93 6.33
C TYR A 180 -12.68 -50.90 7.13
N MET A 181 -12.92 -49.73 6.54
CA MET A 181 -13.63 -48.63 7.18
C MET A 181 -14.98 -48.39 6.51
N SER A 182 -16.01 -48.06 7.28
CA SER A 182 -17.27 -47.58 6.69
C SER A 182 -17.02 -46.27 5.92
N THR A 183 -17.85 -46.00 4.90
CA THR A 183 -17.76 -44.80 4.08
C THR A 183 -17.75 -43.52 4.93
N PHE A 184 -18.50 -43.51 6.03
CA PHE A 184 -18.50 -42.41 6.99
C PHE A 184 -17.14 -42.22 7.67
N MET A 185 -16.51 -43.32 8.14
CA MET A 185 -15.20 -43.25 8.79
C MET A 185 -14.11 -42.83 7.81
N GLN A 186 -14.17 -43.28 6.55
CA GLN A 186 -13.26 -42.82 5.49
C GLN A 186 -13.36 -41.31 5.27
N ALA A 187 -14.59 -40.79 5.14
CA ALA A 187 -14.85 -39.36 4.96
C ALA A 187 -14.33 -38.53 6.15
N LEU A 188 -14.56 -39.01 7.37
CA LEU A 188 -14.12 -38.34 8.59
C LEU A 188 -12.59 -38.29 8.70
N VAL A 189 -11.91 -39.44 8.52
CA VAL A 189 -10.45 -39.54 8.59
C VAL A 189 -9.80 -38.68 7.51
N PHE A 190 -10.33 -38.72 6.29
CA PHE A 190 -9.84 -37.90 5.19
C PHE A 190 -10.01 -36.41 5.49
N THR A 191 -11.21 -35.98 5.93
CA THR A 191 -11.50 -34.58 6.24
C THR A 191 -10.58 -34.05 7.34
N MET A 192 -10.40 -34.81 8.42
CA MET A 192 -9.50 -34.42 9.52
C MET A 192 -8.04 -34.34 9.07
N SER A 193 -7.61 -35.26 8.21
CA SER A 193 -6.25 -35.27 7.65
C SER A 193 -6.01 -34.08 6.73
N CYS A 194 -6.96 -33.76 5.85
CA CYS A 194 -6.90 -32.59 4.98
C CYS A 194 -6.89 -31.30 5.80
N PHE A 195 -7.75 -31.17 6.81
CA PHE A 195 -7.78 -29.99 7.69
C PHE A 195 -6.45 -29.81 8.42
N GLY A 196 -5.91 -30.87 9.01
CA GLY A 196 -4.61 -30.85 9.69
C GLY A 196 -3.47 -30.46 8.75
N MET A 197 -3.52 -30.92 7.50
CA MET A 197 -2.53 -30.56 6.48
C MET A 197 -2.65 -29.10 6.05
N THR A 198 -3.86 -28.60 5.77
CA THR A 198 -4.08 -27.18 5.41
C THR A 198 -3.61 -26.28 6.52
N PHE A 199 -3.99 -26.59 7.76
CA PHE A 199 -3.57 -25.84 8.93
C PHE A 199 -2.05 -25.82 9.07
N SER A 200 -1.40 -26.98 8.96
CA SER A 200 0.06 -27.10 9.03
C SER A 200 0.75 -26.32 7.93
N MET A 201 0.22 -26.37 6.71
CA MET A 201 0.72 -25.63 5.55
C MET A 201 0.62 -24.12 5.76
N VAL A 202 -0.55 -23.62 6.16
CA VAL A 202 -0.78 -22.18 6.42
C VAL A 202 0.14 -21.71 7.55
N MET A 203 0.25 -22.46 8.64
CA MET A 203 1.12 -22.11 9.77
C MET A 203 2.60 -22.13 9.39
N THR A 204 3.05 -23.13 8.64
CA THR A 204 4.46 -23.24 8.21
C THR A 204 4.83 -22.15 7.22
N SER A 205 3.97 -21.87 6.22
CA SER A 205 4.14 -20.78 5.26
C SER A 205 4.19 -19.43 5.99
N THR A 206 3.20 -19.14 6.84
CA THR A 206 3.14 -17.89 7.60
C THR A 206 4.37 -17.71 8.50
N TRP A 207 4.76 -18.77 9.22
CA TRP A 207 5.96 -18.77 10.06
C TRP A 207 7.22 -18.50 9.24
N TRP A 208 7.35 -19.13 8.08
CA TRP A 208 8.50 -19.00 7.20
C TRP A 208 8.60 -17.60 6.59
N VAL A 209 7.50 -17.03 6.08
CA VAL A 209 7.45 -15.65 5.56
C VAL A 209 7.86 -14.66 6.65
N LEU A 210 7.27 -14.80 7.85
CA LEU A 210 7.63 -13.97 9.00
C LEU A 210 9.12 -14.12 9.32
N ARG A 211 9.66 -15.33 9.45
CA ARG A 211 11.06 -15.52 9.82
C ARG A 211 12.03 -14.98 8.76
N LYS A 212 11.78 -15.25 7.48
CA LYS A 212 12.69 -14.88 6.38
C LYS A 212 12.65 -13.38 6.13
N GLN A 213 11.46 -12.78 6.08
CA GLN A 213 11.32 -11.33 5.92
C GLN A 213 11.87 -10.58 7.12
N TYR A 214 11.58 -11.01 8.36
CA TYR A 214 12.13 -10.34 9.54
C TYR A 214 13.65 -10.42 9.58
N SER A 215 14.27 -11.58 9.30
CA SER A 215 15.74 -11.65 9.31
C SER A 215 16.39 -10.84 8.19
N SER A 216 15.74 -10.73 7.02
CA SER A 216 16.24 -9.93 5.89
C SER A 216 16.13 -8.43 6.19
N ILE A 217 15.00 -8.02 6.78
CA ILE A 217 14.79 -6.66 7.28
C ILE A 217 15.80 -6.36 8.39
N GLU A 218 15.98 -7.25 9.36
CA GLU A 218 16.93 -7.10 10.46
C GLU A 218 18.38 -7.01 9.96
N THR A 219 18.79 -7.88 9.02
CA THR A 219 20.13 -7.85 8.42
C THR A 219 20.35 -6.57 7.63
N TYR A 220 19.34 -6.11 6.88
CA TYR A 220 19.41 -4.85 6.15
C TYR A 220 19.52 -3.65 7.10
N LEU A 221 18.68 -3.60 8.13
CA LEU A 221 18.71 -2.55 9.16
C LEU A 221 20.05 -2.54 9.89
N HIS A 222 20.58 -3.71 10.24
CA HIS A 222 21.89 -3.85 10.86
C HIS A 222 23.02 -3.39 9.93
N LYS A 223 22.97 -3.75 8.64
CA LYS A 223 23.99 -3.34 7.65
C LYS A 223 23.93 -1.84 7.35
N ALA A 224 22.73 -1.26 7.37
CA ALA A 224 22.49 0.17 7.20
C ALA A 224 22.68 0.97 8.52
N ASN A 225 23.00 0.29 9.62
CA ASN A 225 23.16 0.86 10.96
C ASN A 225 21.91 1.63 11.48
N ILE A 226 20.72 1.19 11.06
CA ILE A 226 19.43 1.79 11.44
C ILE A 226 18.88 1.03 12.65
N ARG A 227 18.81 1.68 13.83
CA ARG A 227 18.18 1.11 15.04
C ARG A 227 16.70 1.49 15.12
N ILE A 228 15.81 0.50 15.04
CA ILE A 228 14.36 0.69 15.22
C ILE A 228 13.99 0.37 16.67
N MET A 229 13.67 1.40 17.47
CA MET A 229 13.10 1.19 18.81
C MET A 229 11.65 0.68 18.72
N GLY A 230 11.35 -0.40 19.44
CA GLY A 230 10.03 -1.03 19.48
C GLY A 230 9.92 -2.42 18.84
N LEU A 231 10.94 -2.89 18.12
CA LEU A 231 11.00 -4.29 17.63
C LEU A 231 11.56 -5.25 18.69
N PHE A 232 12.29 -4.73 19.67
CA PHE A 232 12.80 -5.45 20.85
C PHE A 232 12.08 -4.95 22.12
N ILE A 233 10.77 -5.18 22.23
CA ILE A 233 10.03 -4.95 23.48
C ILE A 233 10.36 -6.07 24.46
N ARG A 234 11.56 -6.05 25.03
CA ARG A 234 11.88 -6.87 26.18
C ARG A 234 13.05 -6.33 27.00
N ARG A 235 12.96 -5.08 27.51
CA ARG A 235 13.57 -4.75 28.83
C ARG A 235 13.31 -3.37 29.45
N GLN A 236 12.87 -2.34 28.72
CA GLN A 236 12.96 -0.96 29.27
C GLN A 236 11.72 -0.38 29.99
N ILE A 237 10.60 -1.12 30.10
CA ILE A 237 9.33 -0.57 30.66
C ILE A 237 9.35 -0.37 32.20
N ARG A 238 10.49 -0.49 32.89
CA ARG A 238 10.54 -0.29 34.36
C ARG A 238 11.03 1.06 34.86
N LEU A 239 11.34 2.04 34.01
CA LEU A 239 12.01 3.27 34.49
C LEU A 239 11.29 4.61 34.28
N THR A 240 10.14 4.68 33.59
CA THR A 240 9.51 5.99 33.27
C THR A 240 8.10 6.22 33.80
N LEU A 241 7.60 5.36 34.70
CA LEU A 241 6.24 5.46 35.25
C LEU A 241 6.19 6.15 36.64
N ALA A 242 7.03 7.16 36.85
CA ALA A 242 7.09 7.90 38.10
C ALA A 242 7.39 9.40 37.93
N SER A 243 6.65 10.10 37.07
CA SER A 243 6.54 11.57 37.17
C SER A 243 5.51 12.12 36.19
N SER A 244 4.32 12.46 36.68
CA SER A 244 3.63 13.75 36.43
C SER A 244 2.12 13.58 36.56
N SER A 245 1.59 14.05 37.69
CA SER A 245 0.18 14.22 37.99
C SER A 245 -0.05 15.64 38.49
N SER A 246 -0.94 16.40 37.82
CA SER A 246 -1.66 17.63 38.25
C SER A 246 -1.80 18.56 37.03
N SER A 247 -2.89 19.27 36.72
CA SER A 247 -4.19 19.51 37.36
C SER A 247 -5.03 20.38 36.40
N SER A 248 -6.33 20.09 36.33
CA SER A 248 -7.50 20.98 36.13
C SER A 248 -7.40 22.34 35.42
N SER A 249 -8.30 22.60 34.46
CA SER A 249 -9.32 23.66 34.55
C SER A 249 -10.20 23.66 33.29
N ALA A 250 -11.52 23.61 33.48
CA ALA A 250 -12.52 23.62 32.43
C ALA A 250 -13.08 25.04 32.26
N HIS A 251 -12.81 25.67 31.12
CA HIS A 251 -13.54 26.83 30.63
C HIS A 251 -14.10 26.53 29.24
N ALA A 252 -15.42 26.33 29.17
CA ALA A 252 -16.15 26.26 27.92
C ALA A 252 -16.25 27.67 27.34
N ALA A 253 -15.31 28.01 26.46
CA ALA A 253 -15.28 29.25 25.73
C ALA A 253 -16.26 29.20 24.55
N HIS A 254 -17.05 30.27 24.46
CA HIS A 254 -17.97 30.58 23.38
C HIS A 254 -17.17 30.73 22.08
N LEU A 255 -17.29 29.77 21.15
CA LEU A 255 -16.67 29.77 19.81
C LEU A 255 -17.23 30.93 18.98
N THR A 256 -16.60 32.10 19.10
CA THR A 256 -16.66 33.16 18.08
C THR A 256 -16.05 32.64 16.79
N ASP A 257 -16.57 33.07 15.63
CA ASP A 257 -16.14 32.75 14.26
C ASP A 257 -14.62 32.94 14.06
N ALA A 258 -13.82 32.01 14.57
CA ALA A 258 -12.41 31.90 14.27
C ALA A 258 -12.34 31.46 12.81
N SER A 259 -12.02 32.40 11.92
CA SER A 259 -11.78 32.12 10.52
C SER A 259 -10.87 30.91 10.42
N LEU A 260 -11.35 29.82 9.81
CA LEU A 260 -10.56 28.62 9.59
C LEU A 260 -9.17 29.03 9.07
N PRO A 261 -8.08 28.43 9.59
CA PRO A 261 -6.75 28.76 9.12
C PRO A 261 -6.72 28.64 7.60
N ASP A 262 -6.14 29.63 6.94
CA ASP A 262 -5.93 29.51 5.51
C ASP A 262 -4.92 28.38 5.26
N LEU A 263 -5.07 27.69 4.12
CA LEU A 263 -4.17 26.62 3.69
C LEU A 263 -2.69 27.07 3.77
N SER A 264 -2.43 28.35 3.47
CA SER A 264 -1.10 28.96 3.59
C SER A 264 -0.48 28.74 4.97
N ASN A 265 -1.24 28.90 6.05
CA ASN A 265 -0.74 28.74 7.42
C ASN A 265 -0.35 27.28 7.70
N VAL A 266 -1.15 26.32 7.20
CA VAL A 266 -0.89 24.89 7.35
C VAL A 266 0.35 24.48 6.57
N LEU A 267 0.53 24.99 5.34
CA LEU A 267 1.69 24.68 4.50
C LEU A 267 2.99 25.31 5.01
N LYS A 268 2.90 26.42 5.75
CA LYS A 268 4.06 27.10 6.36
C LYS A 268 4.55 26.40 7.61
N ASP A 269 3.66 25.80 8.38
CA ASP A 269 4.01 25.04 9.58
C ASP A 269 4.51 23.63 9.23
N ALA A 270 5.62 23.19 9.82
CA ALA A 270 6.20 21.89 9.49
C ALA A 270 5.28 20.71 9.86
N LYS A 271 4.62 20.78 11.03
CA LYS A 271 3.69 19.74 11.48
C LYS A 271 2.40 19.79 10.68
N GLY A 272 1.89 20.98 10.37
CA GLY A 272 0.74 21.18 9.50
C GLY A 272 0.97 20.60 8.11
N PHE A 273 2.13 20.87 7.52
CA PHE A 273 2.57 20.33 6.24
C PHE A 273 2.63 18.79 6.27
N ASP A 274 3.28 18.19 7.28
CA ASP A 274 3.39 16.73 7.40
C ASP A 274 2.02 16.06 7.54
N LEU A 275 1.12 16.63 8.35
CA LEU A 275 -0.24 16.10 8.52
C LEU A 275 -1.07 16.23 7.23
N PHE A 276 -0.93 17.35 6.51
CA PHE A 276 -1.60 17.54 5.24
C PHE A 276 -1.06 16.58 4.18
N MET A 277 0.26 16.38 4.14
CA MET A 277 0.89 15.39 3.27
C MET A 277 0.42 13.98 3.60
N GLU A 278 0.37 13.60 4.88
CA GLU A 278 -0.19 12.32 5.30
C GLU A 278 -1.65 12.17 4.85
N HIS A 279 -2.46 13.22 4.95
CA HIS A 279 -3.84 13.22 4.48
C HIS A 279 -3.91 12.90 2.98
N LEU A 280 -3.13 13.59 2.15
CA LEU A 280 -3.06 13.37 0.70
C LEU A 280 -2.67 11.91 0.37
N PHE A 281 -1.74 11.31 1.12
CA PHE A 281 -1.38 9.89 0.94
C PHE A 281 -2.42 8.90 1.51
N SER A 282 -3.19 9.30 2.51
CA SER A 282 -4.14 8.43 3.23
C SER A 282 -5.42 8.13 2.44
N GLY A 283 -5.80 9.03 1.51
CA GLY A 283 -7.00 8.86 0.66
C GLY A 283 -7.01 7.55 -0.11
N PHE A 284 -5.83 6.99 -0.41
CA PHE A 284 -5.65 5.69 -1.05
C PHE A 284 -6.27 4.52 -0.27
N PHE A 285 -6.18 4.53 1.07
CA PHE A 285 -6.57 3.37 1.88
C PHE A 285 -8.07 3.28 2.18
N VAL A 286 -8.75 4.42 2.29
CA VAL A 286 -10.18 4.46 2.66
C VAL A 286 -11.07 4.01 1.49
N LEU A 287 -10.67 4.29 0.24
CA LEU A 287 -11.43 3.89 -0.94
C LEU A 287 -11.28 2.40 -1.27
N PHE A 288 -10.13 1.76 -1.04
CA PHE A 288 -10.02 0.31 -1.22
C PHE A 288 -10.96 -0.47 -0.29
N TYR A 289 -11.10 0.01 0.95
CA TYR A 289 -12.04 -0.56 1.92
C TYR A 289 -13.51 -0.34 1.51
N LYS A 290 -13.84 0.86 1.01
CA LYS A 290 -15.20 1.18 0.53
C LYS A 290 -15.53 0.47 -0.79
N TYR A 291 -14.58 0.31 -1.70
CA TYR A 291 -14.72 -0.38 -2.98
C TYR A 291 -15.04 -1.87 -2.78
N PHE A 292 -14.34 -2.54 -1.85
CA PHE A 292 -14.62 -3.94 -1.51
C PHE A 292 -16.00 -4.12 -0.85
N HIS A 293 -16.47 -3.11 -0.12
CA HIS A 293 -17.79 -3.13 0.52
C HIS A 293 -18.95 -2.70 -0.40
N THR A 294 -18.68 -1.95 -1.48
CA THR A 294 -19.72 -1.38 -2.36
C THR A 294 -19.90 -2.17 -3.66
N TYR A 295 -19.08 -3.18 -3.95
CA TYR A 295 -19.28 -4.07 -5.10
C TYR A 295 -20.55 -4.93 -5.05
N THR A 296 -21.36 -4.83 -3.98
CA THR A 296 -22.71 -5.40 -3.90
C THR A 296 -23.82 -4.45 -4.34
N ASN A 297 -23.57 -3.17 -4.66
CA ASN A 297 -24.59 -2.31 -5.24
C ASN A 297 -24.04 -1.30 -6.27
N GLN A 298 -24.61 -1.45 -7.45
CA GLN A 298 -24.47 -0.72 -8.70
C GLN A 298 -24.51 0.82 -8.54
N TYR A 299 -23.40 1.49 -8.87
CA TYR A 299 -23.26 2.66 -9.78
C TYR A 299 -21.88 3.29 -9.57
N VAL A 300 -21.08 3.28 -10.63
CA VAL A 300 -19.69 3.75 -10.65
C VAL A 300 -19.66 5.27 -10.63
N HIS A 301 -19.54 5.86 -9.45
CA HIS A 301 -18.95 7.18 -9.31
C HIS A 301 -17.45 6.96 -9.13
N PHE A 302 -16.68 7.20 -10.19
CA PHE A 302 -15.21 7.28 -10.14
C PHE A 302 -14.86 8.44 -9.19
N VAL A 303 -14.75 8.15 -7.90
CA VAL A 303 -14.12 9.07 -6.96
C VAL A 303 -12.64 8.97 -7.27
N TYR A 304 -12.13 9.96 -8.01
CA TYR A 304 -10.71 10.14 -8.26
C TYR A 304 -9.97 9.92 -6.95
N VAL A 305 -9.17 8.86 -6.91
CA VAL A 305 -8.18 8.70 -5.85
C VAL A 305 -7.24 9.87 -6.01
N GLU A 306 -7.19 10.74 -5.00
CA GLU A 306 -6.37 11.94 -5.03
C GLU A 306 -4.92 11.58 -4.78
N PHE A 307 -4.31 10.98 -5.80
CA PHE A 307 -2.89 11.17 -6.03
C PHE A 307 -2.71 12.66 -6.31
N ALA A 308 -2.49 13.42 -5.25
CA ALA A 308 -2.24 14.85 -5.29
C ALA A 308 -1.01 15.23 -4.45
N SER A 309 -0.25 14.22 -4.00
CA SER A 309 1.02 14.42 -3.28
C SER A 309 2.06 15.13 -4.14
N GLU A 310 2.06 14.86 -5.44
CA GLU A 310 2.86 15.52 -6.47
C GLU A 310 2.58 17.02 -6.54
N ASN A 311 1.34 17.46 -6.33
CA ASN A 311 1.00 18.89 -6.29
C ASN A 311 1.66 19.57 -5.09
N LEU A 312 1.64 18.91 -3.93
CA LEU A 312 2.25 19.42 -2.70
C LEU A 312 3.79 19.43 -2.78
N LEU A 313 4.39 18.36 -3.33
CA LEU A 313 5.84 18.29 -3.56
C LEU A 313 6.31 19.33 -4.57
N CYS A 314 5.60 19.46 -5.69
CA CYS A 314 5.87 20.49 -6.69
C CYS A 314 5.77 21.89 -6.06
N TYR A 315 4.69 22.17 -5.32
CA TYR A 315 4.52 23.44 -4.62
C TYR A 315 5.67 23.77 -3.67
N LEU A 316 6.11 22.80 -2.85
CA LEU A 316 7.24 22.93 -1.93
C LEU A 316 8.53 23.32 -2.68
N GLU A 317 8.91 22.56 -3.71
CA GLU A 317 10.14 22.81 -4.45
C GLU A 317 10.11 24.13 -5.22
N LEU A 318 8.97 24.50 -5.80
CA LEU A 318 8.81 25.77 -6.51
C LEU A 318 8.87 26.98 -5.55
N CYS A 319 8.33 26.86 -4.33
CA CYS A 319 8.48 27.90 -3.30
C CYS A 319 9.94 28.06 -2.87
N GLN A 320 10.66 26.95 -2.68
CA GLN A 320 12.09 26.99 -2.35
C GLN A 320 12.90 27.62 -3.48
N TYR A 321 12.60 27.29 -4.74
CA TYR A 321 13.24 27.91 -5.89
C TYR A 321 13.02 29.43 -5.91
N ARG A 322 11.79 29.88 -5.68
CA ARG A 322 11.43 31.30 -5.60
C ARG A 322 12.21 32.01 -4.48
N ALA A 323 12.29 31.40 -3.29
CA ALA A 323 13.03 31.95 -2.16
C ALA A 323 14.54 32.10 -2.47
N MET A 324 15.15 31.06 -3.04
CA MET A 324 16.54 31.09 -3.50
C MET A 324 16.76 32.20 -4.56
N ALA A 325 15.87 32.30 -5.56
CA ALA A 325 16.00 33.30 -6.61
C ALA A 325 15.88 34.73 -6.07
N LYS A 326 14.95 34.98 -5.14
CA LYS A 326 14.83 36.28 -4.44
C LYS A 326 16.08 36.64 -3.66
N GLN A 327 16.65 35.70 -2.93
CA GLN A 327 17.88 35.92 -2.17
C GLN A 327 19.02 36.35 -3.10
N LYS A 328 19.23 35.61 -4.20
CA LYS A 328 20.24 35.94 -5.21
C LYS A 328 20.01 37.29 -5.89
N TRP A 329 18.75 37.66 -6.12
CA TRP A 329 18.43 39.00 -6.62
C TRP A 329 18.88 40.08 -5.65
N LYS A 330 18.53 39.91 -4.36
CA LYS A 330 18.88 40.86 -3.30
C LYS A 330 20.40 41.05 -3.19
N GLU A 331 21.15 39.95 -3.25
CA GLU A 331 22.62 39.96 -3.24
C GLU A 331 23.24 40.69 -4.45
N LYS A 332 22.62 40.61 -5.64
CA LYS A 332 23.16 41.21 -6.88
C LYS A 332 22.78 42.66 -7.10
N SER A 333 21.58 43.07 -6.68
CA SER A 333 21.00 44.37 -7.03
C SER A 333 21.00 45.38 -5.88
N ASP A 334 21.22 44.93 -4.63
CA ASP A 334 21.04 45.71 -3.39
C ASP A 334 19.63 46.33 -3.24
N MET A 335 18.67 45.92 -4.08
CA MET A 335 17.28 46.35 -4.05
C MET A 335 16.38 45.20 -3.61
N ASP A 336 15.45 45.50 -2.70
CA ASP A 336 14.39 44.56 -2.37
C ASP A 336 13.43 44.40 -3.56
N VAL A 337 13.17 43.16 -3.96
CA VAL A 337 12.17 42.85 -4.98
C VAL A 337 10.79 43.22 -4.45
N VAL A 338 10.06 44.08 -5.15
CA VAL A 338 8.64 44.32 -4.88
C VAL A 338 7.87 43.05 -5.22
N ASP A 339 7.54 42.24 -4.20
CA ASP A 339 6.77 41.01 -4.40
C ASP A 339 5.26 41.29 -4.32
N PRO A 340 4.51 41.19 -5.44
CA PRO A 340 3.07 41.40 -5.45
C PRO A 340 2.28 40.36 -4.63
N LEU A 341 2.89 39.21 -4.33
CA LEU A 341 2.28 38.13 -3.56
C LEU A 341 2.81 38.07 -2.12
N GLY A 342 3.72 38.97 -1.74
CA GLY A 342 4.33 39.04 -0.42
C GLY A 342 4.83 37.71 0.12
N ASP A 343 4.58 37.46 1.40
CA ASP A 343 5.07 36.27 2.10
C ASP A 343 4.15 35.04 1.93
N ASN A 344 3.22 35.06 0.96
CA ASN A 344 2.27 33.95 0.77
C ASN A 344 2.96 32.62 0.44
N PHE A 345 4.15 32.67 -0.18
CA PHE A 345 4.95 31.51 -0.56
C PHE A 345 6.22 31.33 0.29
N LEU A 346 6.34 32.05 1.40
CA LEU A 346 7.47 31.90 2.31
C LEU A 346 7.25 30.65 3.17
N LEU A 347 8.03 29.60 2.95
CA LEU A 347 7.95 28.35 3.68
C LEU A 347 8.93 28.30 4.87
N SER A 348 8.61 27.47 5.87
CA SER A 348 9.52 27.23 6.99
C SER A 348 10.78 26.50 6.54
N THR A 349 11.94 26.90 7.09
CA THR A 349 13.23 26.25 6.86
C THR A 349 13.31 24.84 7.43
N LYS A 350 12.38 24.46 8.31
CA LYS A 350 12.27 23.10 8.88
C LYS A 350 11.68 22.08 7.90
N LEU A 351 11.10 22.54 6.78
CA LEU A 351 10.54 21.64 5.78
C LEU A 351 11.64 20.90 5.00
N PRO A 352 11.32 19.73 4.40
CA PRO A 352 12.25 18.99 3.56
C PRO A 352 12.82 19.86 2.43
N GLN A 353 14.14 19.82 2.25
CA GLN A 353 14.85 20.63 1.28
C GLN A 353 14.93 19.93 -0.08
N SER A 354 14.58 20.63 -1.16
CA SER A 354 14.69 20.12 -2.52
C SER A 354 16.14 19.83 -2.87
N SER A 355 16.40 18.60 -3.32
CA SER A 355 17.70 18.19 -3.87
C SER A 355 18.03 18.85 -5.21
N ILE A 356 17.06 19.46 -5.89
CA ILE A 356 17.28 20.22 -7.13
C ILE A 356 17.65 21.67 -6.76
N VAL A 357 16.83 22.32 -5.93
CA VAL A 357 17.01 23.74 -5.59
C VAL A 357 18.27 23.96 -4.76
N ASN A 358 18.57 23.07 -3.81
CA ASN A 358 19.74 23.20 -2.94
C ASN A 358 21.02 22.56 -3.52
N ASN A 359 21.03 22.21 -4.80
CA ASN A 359 22.24 21.68 -5.44
C ASN A 359 23.14 22.80 -5.94
N ASP A 360 24.27 23.02 -5.28
CA ASP A 360 25.24 24.07 -5.65
C ASP A 360 25.96 23.79 -6.98
N GLN A 361 25.91 22.56 -7.49
CA GLN A 361 26.51 22.19 -8.77
C GLN A 361 25.64 22.58 -9.98
N LEU A 362 24.36 22.89 -9.76
CA LEU A 362 23.44 23.29 -10.82
C LEU A 362 23.37 24.81 -10.89
N SER A 363 23.48 25.35 -12.11
CA SER A 363 23.15 26.75 -12.37
C SER A 363 21.66 27.00 -12.10
N ASP A 364 21.28 28.25 -11.85
CA ASP A 364 19.88 28.60 -11.60
C ASP A 364 18.97 28.18 -12.77
N GLU A 365 19.46 28.35 -14.00
CA GLU A 365 18.80 27.88 -15.20
C GLU A 365 18.63 26.34 -15.20
N GLN A 366 19.68 25.59 -14.84
CA GLN A 366 19.62 24.13 -14.77
C GLN A 366 18.63 23.66 -13.70
N LYS A 367 18.51 24.38 -12.58
CA LYS A 367 17.51 24.12 -11.55
C LYS A 367 16.09 24.33 -12.08
N ALA A 368 15.85 25.43 -12.79
CA ALA A 368 14.57 25.70 -13.44
C ALA A 368 14.19 24.59 -14.43
N VAL A 369 15.12 24.23 -15.32
CA VAL A 369 14.93 23.15 -16.31
C VAL A 369 14.63 21.82 -15.63
N ALA A 370 15.37 21.45 -14.58
CA ALA A 370 15.16 20.22 -13.85
C ALA A 370 13.78 20.16 -13.15
N LEU A 371 13.28 21.29 -12.62
CA LEU A 371 11.94 21.38 -12.05
C LEU A 371 10.84 21.26 -13.12
N ILE A 372 11.04 21.90 -14.29
CA ILE A 372 10.11 21.77 -15.42
C ILE A 372 10.06 20.32 -15.90
N ASP A 373 11.21 19.67 -16.09
CA ASP A 373 11.30 18.26 -16.52
C ASP A 373 10.67 17.30 -15.49
N LYS A 374 10.81 17.59 -14.19
CA LYS A 374 10.30 16.74 -13.11
C LYS A 374 8.77 16.81 -12.95
N TYR A 375 8.18 18.00 -13.11
CA TYR A 375 6.79 18.25 -12.73
C TYR A 375 5.89 18.76 -13.86
N ILE A 376 6.42 19.48 -14.86
CA ILE A 376 5.62 20.25 -15.83
C ILE A 376 5.60 19.60 -17.22
N VAL A 377 6.65 18.90 -17.63
CA VAL A 377 6.67 18.23 -18.94
C VAL A 377 5.58 17.17 -19.02
N THR A 378 4.93 17.06 -20.18
CA THR A 378 3.95 15.98 -20.43
C THR A 378 4.63 14.61 -20.39
N GLY A 379 4.11 13.71 -19.56
CA GLY A 379 4.71 12.40 -19.29
C GLY A 379 5.82 12.43 -18.22
N ALA A 380 5.96 13.53 -17.48
CA ALA A 380 6.87 13.58 -16.34
C ALA A 380 6.42 12.60 -15.24
N GLN A 381 7.38 12.04 -14.48
CA GLN A 381 7.08 11.05 -13.44
C GLN A 381 6.16 11.61 -12.35
N TYR A 382 6.31 12.90 -12.04
CA TYR A 382 5.49 13.62 -11.06
C TYR A 382 4.69 14.73 -11.77
N GLU A 383 4.20 14.44 -12.97
CA GLU A 383 3.42 15.39 -13.77
C GLU A 383 2.24 15.96 -12.95
N VAL A 384 2.24 17.27 -12.74
CA VAL A 384 1.15 17.97 -12.06
C VAL A 384 0.06 18.37 -13.05
N ASN A 385 -1.19 18.49 -12.58
CA ASN A 385 -2.31 18.91 -13.40
C ASN A 385 -2.27 20.44 -13.60
N LEU A 386 -1.97 20.89 -14.82
CA LEU A 386 -1.85 22.31 -15.17
C LEU A 386 -2.61 22.61 -16.46
N PRO A 387 -3.15 23.83 -16.63
CA PRO A 387 -3.74 24.29 -17.88
C PRO A 387 -2.78 24.13 -19.06
N TYR A 388 -3.32 23.74 -20.21
CA TYR A 388 -2.53 23.46 -21.43
C TYR A 388 -1.62 24.62 -21.82
N ASP A 389 -2.14 25.85 -21.86
CA ASP A 389 -1.37 27.03 -22.27
C ASP A 389 -0.20 27.33 -21.33
N MET A 390 -0.41 27.15 -20.02
CA MET A 390 0.65 27.30 -19.02
C MET A 390 1.77 26.30 -19.27
N ARG A 391 1.42 25.03 -19.44
CA ARG A 391 2.38 23.97 -19.76
C ARG A 391 3.15 24.25 -21.04
N MET A 392 2.45 24.67 -22.10
CA MET A 392 3.09 24.99 -23.38
C MET A 392 4.05 26.17 -23.27
N ASN A 393 3.78 27.14 -22.39
CA ASN A 393 4.71 28.25 -22.14
C ASN A 393 6.01 27.78 -21.50
N PHE A 394 5.96 26.84 -20.54
CA PHE A 394 7.18 26.23 -20.00
C PHE A 394 7.89 25.31 -21.01
N MET A 395 7.16 24.57 -21.84
CA MET A 395 7.74 23.74 -22.90
C MET A 395 8.52 24.57 -23.95
N LYS A 396 8.15 25.83 -24.17
CA LYS A 396 8.92 26.77 -25.02
C LYS A 396 10.27 27.15 -24.39
N LEU A 397 10.42 27.07 -23.07
CA LEU A 397 11.69 27.33 -22.39
C LEU A 397 12.67 26.16 -22.53
N LEU A 398 12.16 24.94 -22.67
CA LEU A 398 12.97 23.71 -22.85
C LEU A 398 13.46 23.47 -24.28
N HIS A 399 12.90 24.21 -25.24
CA HIS A 399 13.03 23.97 -26.66
C HIS A 399 14.46 23.79 -27.21
N PRO A 400 15.50 24.47 -26.69
CA PRO A 400 16.86 24.28 -27.20
C PRO A 400 17.54 22.96 -26.81
N ARG A 401 17.09 22.28 -25.74
CA ARG A 401 17.87 21.20 -25.09
C ARG A 401 17.31 19.79 -25.22
N HIS A 402 16.04 19.61 -25.58
CA HIS A 402 15.45 18.25 -25.66
C HIS A 402 15.35 17.75 -27.11
N PRO A 403 16.19 16.78 -27.52
CA PRO A 403 16.14 16.21 -28.87
C PRO A 403 14.85 15.45 -29.18
N ARG A 404 14.02 15.16 -28.17
CA ARG A 404 12.74 14.46 -28.33
C ARG A 404 11.62 15.30 -28.94
N TYR A 405 11.74 16.63 -28.93
CA TYR A 405 10.59 17.51 -29.24
C TYR A 405 10.81 18.45 -30.44
N MET A 406 11.90 18.28 -31.21
CA MET A 406 12.26 19.26 -32.24
C MET A 406 12.42 18.67 -33.66
N PRO A 407 11.70 19.22 -34.66
CA PRO A 407 12.02 19.08 -36.08
C PRO A 407 13.37 19.74 -36.43
N ARG A 408 14.20 19.06 -37.22
CA ARG A 408 15.61 19.40 -37.56
C ARG A 408 15.91 20.80 -38.14
N HIS A 409 14.93 21.68 -38.36
CA HIS A 409 15.10 22.87 -39.20
C HIS A 409 15.26 24.22 -38.46
N LEU A 410 15.26 24.25 -37.12
CA LEU A 410 15.50 25.46 -36.31
C LEU A 410 16.80 25.34 -35.50
N HIS A 411 17.93 25.73 -36.08
CA HIS A 411 19.27 25.54 -35.48
C HIS A 411 19.96 26.81 -34.96
N GLN A 412 19.26 27.95 -34.86
CA GLN A 412 19.83 29.19 -34.32
C GLN A 412 18.86 29.92 -33.38
N GLN A 413 18.30 29.22 -32.39
CA GLN A 413 17.52 29.88 -31.35
C GLN A 413 18.40 30.16 -30.14
N THR A 414 18.57 31.45 -29.81
CA THR A 414 19.19 31.92 -28.56
C THR A 414 18.47 31.31 -27.35
N ASN A 415 19.20 31.00 -26.29
CA ASN A 415 18.65 30.40 -25.09
C ASN A 415 17.57 31.34 -24.49
N PRO A 416 16.31 30.90 -24.33
CA PRO A 416 15.24 31.75 -23.83
C PRO A 416 15.50 32.27 -22.42
N PHE A 417 16.30 31.56 -21.61
CA PHE A 417 16.70 32.01 -20.28
C PHE A 417 17.68 33.18 -20.31
N GLU A 418 18.48 33.34 -21.37
CA GLU A 418 19.38 34.50 -21.53
C GLU A 418 18.61 35.79 -21.83
N GLN A 419 17.38 35.67 -22.33
CA GLN A 419 16.51 36.81 -22.64
C GLN A 419 15.64 37.23 -21.46
N MET A 420 15.54 36.41 -20.40
CA MET A 420 14.73 36.72 -19.22
C MET A 420 15.43 37.76 -18.35
N THR A 421 14.67 38.75 -17.87
CA THR A 421 15.19 39.64 -16.83
C THR A 421 15.37 38.84 -15.54
N LEU A 422 16.27 39.28 -14.66
CA LEU A 422 16.45 38.66 -13.35
C LEU A 422 15.13 38.65 -12.53
N SER A 423 14.19 39.57 -12.80
CA SER A 423 12.90 39.68 -12.09
C SER A 423 11.94 38.62 -12.60
N ASP A 424 11.86 38.45 -13.91
CA ASP A 424 11.08 37.37 -14.54
C ASP A 424 11.55 36.00 -14.04
N PHE A 425 12.86 35.87 -13.78
CA PHE A 425 13.46 34.66 -13.27
C PHE A 425 13.04 34.33 -11.82
N VAL A 426 12.89 35.36 -10.97
CA VAL A 426 12.39 35.21 -9.59
C VAL A 426 10.94 34.72 -9.56
N PHE A 427 10.12 35.26 -10.46
CA PHE A 427 8.68 34.98 -10.51
C PHE A 427 8.29 33.92 -11.56
N LEU A 428 9.27 33.20 -12.10
CA LEU A 428 9.11 32.25 -13.20
C LEU A 428 7.97 31.25 -12.95
N PHE A 429 7.85 30.75 -11.72
CA PHE A 429 6.89 29.71 -11.35
C PHE A 429 5.64 30.22 -10.63
N ASP A 430 5.46 31.53 -10.45
CA ASP A 430 4.30 32.11 -9.75
C ASP A 430 2.95 31.67 -10.37
N PRO A 431 2.79 31.57 -11.70
CA PRO A 431 1.55 31.05 -12.29
C PRO A 431 1.26 29.59 -11.87
N VAL A 432 2.29 28.75 -11.80
CA VAL A 432 2.17 27.34 -11.40
C VAL A 432 1.82 27.23 -9.92
N LEU A 433 2.50 28.00 -9.07
CA LEU A 433 2.25 28.04 -7.63
C LEU A 433 0.80 28.42 -7.30
N LYS A 434 0.24 29.41 -8.00
CA LYS A 434 -1.18 29.82 -7.84
C LYS A 434 -2.14 28.70 -8.20
N GLU A 435 -1.91 28.04 -9.33
CA GLU A 435 -2.76 26.93 -9.80
C GLU A 435 -2.72 25.76 -8.82
N LEU A 436 -1.51 25.34 -8.40
CA LEU A 436 -1.35 24.24 -7.44
C LEU A 436 -1.99 24.57 -6.08
N PHE A 437 -1.86 25.81 -5.60
CA PHE A 437 -2.51 26.23 -4.37
C PHE A 437 -4.04 26.15 -4.48
N GLN A 438 -4.60 26.57 -5.61
CA GLN A 438 -6.04 26.47 -5.87
C GLN A 438 -6.52 25.01 -5.94
N LEU A 439 -5.77 24.13 -6.61
CA LEU A 439 -6.06 22.69 -6.66
C LEU A 439 -6.02 22.05 -5.27
N MET A 440 -5.01 22.40 -4.47
CA MET A 440 -4.86 21.88 -3.11
C MET A 440 -5.94 22.39 -2.15
N ARG A 441 -6.58 23.54 -2.39
CA ARG A 441 -7.69 24.03 -1.54
C ARG A 441 -8.86 23.07 -1.46
N HIS A 442 -9.17 22.34 -2.53
CA HIS A 442 -10.21 21.31 -2.49
C HIS A 442 -9.79 20.11 -1.62
N SER A 443 -8.49 19.81 -1.56
CA SER A 443 -7.96 18.81 -0.63
C SER A 443 -7.89 19.28 0.80
N TYR A 444 -7.61 20.56 0.98
CA TYR A 444 -7.65 21.21 2.26
C TYR A 444 -9.04 21.18 2.89
N SER A 445 -10.10 21.47 2.13
CA SER A 445 -11.47 21.48 2.67
C SER A 445 -11.92 20.12 3.22
N ARG A 446 -11.36 19.00 2.73
CA ARG A 446 -11.58 17.67 3.32
C ARG A 446 -10.64 17.40 4.48
N PHE A 447 -9.37 17.82 4.38
CA PHE A 447 -8.42 17.71 5.47
C PHE A 447 -8.93 18.38 6.76
N THR A 448 -9.58 19.54 6.65
CA THR A 448 -10.12 20.28 7.81
C THR A 448 -11.22 19.53 8.56
N THR A 449 -11.84 18.52 7.93
CA THR A 449 -12.85 17.66 8.57
C THR A 449 -12.24 16.46 9.32
N THR A 450 -10.92 16.28 9.25
CA THR A 450 -10.24 15.13 9.86
C THR A 450 -9.90 15.38 11.33
N THR A 451 -9.91 14.32 12.14
CA THR A 451 -9.46 14.38 13.55
C THR A 451 -8.01 14.85 13.68
N ALA A 452 -7.15 14.50 12.71
CA ALA A 452 -5.76 14.95 12.69
C ALA A 452 -5.64 16.48 12.61
N PHE A 453 -6.47 17.12 11.79
CA PHE A 453 -6.52 18.58 11.68
C PHE A 453 -7.07 19.22 12.96
N HIS A 454 -8.14 18.70 13.55
CA HIS A 454 -8.68 19.22 14.81
C HIS A 454 -7.64 19.17 15.94
N ASN A 455 -6.93 18.05 16.10
CA ASN A 455 -5.86 17.92 17.09
C ASN A 455 -4.68 18.88 16.82
N PHE A 456 -4.41 19.17 15.54
CA PHE A 456 -3.40 20.15 15.16
C PHE A 456 -3.81 21.57 15.56
N MET A 457 -5.07 21.92 15.34
CA MET A 457 -5.62 23.23 15.69
C MET A 457 -5.62 23.51 17.19
N GLU A 458 -6.00 22.52 18.00
CA GLU A 458 -5.94 22.61 19.47
C GLU A 458 -4.50 22.82 19.97
N HIS A 459 -3.49 22.34 19.24
CA HIS A 459 -2.09 22.50 19.62
C HIS A 459 -1.53 23.90 19.29
N ILE A 460 -2.00 24.52 18.20
CA ILE A 460 -1.57 25.86 17.78
C ILE A 460 -2.28 26.96 18.58
N HIS A 461 -3.53 26.71 18.97
CA HIS A 461 -4.35 27.64 19.75
C HIS A 461 -4.75 26.99 21.09
N PRO A 462 -3.81 26.85 22.04
CA PRO A 462 -4.06 26.20 23.33
C PRO A 462 -5.03 26.97 24.23
#